data_AF-A0A1R0LN30-F1
#
_entry.id   AF-A0A1R0LN30-F1
#
_cell.length_a   1.000
_cell.length_b   1.000
_cell.length_c   1.000
_cell.angle_alpha   90.00
_cell.angle_beta   90.00
_cell.angle_gamma   90.00
#
_symmetry.space_group_name_H-M   'P 1'
#
loop_
_entity.id
_entity.type
_entity.pdbx_description
1 polymer ?
#
loop_
_entity_poly.entity_id
_entity_poly.type
_entity_poly.pdbx_seq_one_letter_code
_entity_poly.pdbx_strand_id
1 'polypeptide(L)'
;MINMAARVALRAYPPSFRERYGCELEALVEDTGAGPSIVADLLVGALRAWLRPVMPDESAERRRRRMQASVATTWVTWCAALYALPMLDFILSEDPLPTPDLVRRLLDVAQYAMYGAGLILLAGALALLAETSRTGDWAAWRPLVALVPTLPTWLIAPVLLAFASIDPVSYWVGALGVLGPAAFLITVAVTPAVVVTRCRPSAKVLRLLALSGVAVAFAVTTTGIACVAALVMNTAEAAQLVTMPILAVTVAASTAALVSSGRGAKAALHREHPVDLDVTCE
;
A
#
# COMPACT_ATOMS: atom_id res chain seq x y z
N MET A 1 -31.13 11.33 -7.34
CA MET A 1 -30.15 11.93 -6.41
C MET A 1 -29.12 10.88 -6.01
N ILE A 2 -27.86 11.07 -6.41
CA ILE A 2 -26.78 10.13 -6.09
C ILE A 2 -26.42 10.24 -4.59
N ASN A 3 -26.59 9.14 -3.85
CA ASN A 3 -26.19 9.07 -2.44
C ASN A 3 -24.66 9.20 -2.30
N MET A 4 -24.19 9.70 -1.16
CA MET A 4 -22.78 9.99 -0.87
C MET A 4 -21.87 8.76 -1.07
N ALA A 5 -22.36 7.56 -0.77
CA ALA A 5 -21.64 6.31 -0.97
C ALA A 5 -21.33 6.02 -2.46
N ALA A 6 -22.30 6.26 -3.36
CA ALA A 6 -22.10 6.07 -4.80
C ALA A 6 -21.12 7.12 -5.37
N ARG A 7 -21.16 8.36 -4.87
CA ARG A 7 -20.16 9.39 -5.19
C ARG A 7 -18.75 9.00 -4.75
N VAL A 8 -18.60 8.39 -3.58
CA VAL A 8 -17.31 7.88 -3.10
C VAL A 8 -16.83 6.71 -3.98
N ALA A 9 -17.72 5.78 -4.35
CA ALA A 9 -17.40 4.66 -5.24
C ALA A 9 -16.93 5.13 -6.62
N LEU A 10 -17.60 6.11 -7.23
CA LEU A 10 -17.18 6.70 -8.50
C LEU A 10 -15.81 7.39 -8.40
N ARG A 11 -15.52 8.04 -7.27
CA ARG A 11 -14.20 8.65 -7.02
C ARG A 11 -13.08 7.63 -6.88
N ALA A 12 -13.39 6.38 -6.53
CA ALA A 12 -12.41 5.30 -6.39
C ALA A 12 -11.87 4.79 -7.74
N TYR A 13 -12.51 5.11 -8.87
CA TYR A 13 -12.01 4.76 -10.19
C TYR A 13 -10.70 5.51 -10.53
N PRO A 14 -9.80 4.92 -11.35
CA PRO A 14 -8.57 5.56 -11.78
C PRO A 14 -8.82 6.92 -12.46
N PRO A 15 -7.96 7.94 -12.26
CA PRO A 15 -8.19 9.30 -12.81
C PRO A 15 -8.43 9.33 -14.32
N SER A 16 -7.59 8.63 -15.07
CA SER A 16 -7.70 8.50 -16.54
C SER A 16 -8.98 7.81 -17.02
N PHE A 17 -9.52 6.91 -16.20
CA PHE A 17 -10.78 6.23 -16.51
C PHE A 17 -11.96 7.17 -16.24
N ARG A 18 -11.91 7.96 -15.16
CA ARG A 18 -12.93 8.97 -14.87
C ARG A 18 -12.95 10.10 -15.89
N GLU A 19 -11.80 10.53 -16.40
CA GLU A 19 -11.73 11.54 -17.46
C GLU A 19 -12.44 11.09 -18.74
N ARG A 20 -12.44 9.78 -19.02
CA ARG A 20 -13.00 9.22 -20.25
C ARG A 20 -14.43 8.72 -20.11
N TYR A 21 -14.75 8.07 -18.98
CA TYR A 21 -16.02 7.36 -18.76
C TYR A 21 -16.78 7.86 -17.54
N GLY A 22 -16.29 8.90 -16.84
CA GLY A 22 -16.87 9.39 -15.59
C GLY A 22 -18.31 9.86 -15.78
N CYS A 23 -18.57 10.62 -16.84
CA CYS A 23 -19.92 11.13 -17.14
C CYS A 23 -20.89 9.99 -17.49
N GLU A 24 -20.42 8.97 -18.23
CA GLU A 24 -21.25 7.81 -18.59
C GLU A 24 -21.58 6.95 -17.37
N LEU A 25 -20.62 6.75 -16.47
CA LEU A 25 -20.84 6.03 -15.21
C LEU A 25 -21.73 6.79 -14.24
N GLU A 26 -21.63 8.11 -14.19
CA GLU A 26 -22.51 8.94 -13.38
C GLU A 26 -23.96 8.85 -13.89
N ALA A 27 -24.16 8.94 -15.21
CA ALA A 27 -25.47 8.75 -15.84
C ALA A 27 -26.03 7.33 -15.60
N LEU A 28 -25.20 6.29 -15.71
CA LEU A 28 -25.64 4.90 -15.45
C LEU A 28 -26.12 4.71 -14.01
N VAL A 29 -25.47 5.38 -13.05
CA VAL A 29 -25.84 5.33 -11.63
C VAL A 29 -27.10 6.14 -11.35
N GLU A 30 -27.34 7.21 -12.09
CA GLU A 30 -28.60 7.96 -12.02
C GLU A 30 -29.78 7.14 -12.55
N ASP A 31 -29.59 6.39 -13.64
CA ASP A 31 -30.62 5.57 -14.27
C ASP A 31 -30.93 4.28 -13.48
N THR A 32 -29.90 3.63 -12.92
CA THR A 32 -30.06 2.33 -12.21
C THR A 32 -30.39 2.51 -10.71
N GLY A 33 -30.14 3.70 -10.17
CA GLY A 33 -30.28 4.01 -8.75
C GLY A 33 -29.02 3.71 -7.92
N ALA A 34 -29.02 4.14 -6.65
CA ALA A 34 -27.86 4.07 -5.75
C ALA A 34 -28.02 3.01 -4.65
N GLY A 35 -28.54 1.83 -5.00
CA GLY A 35 -28.69 0.71 -4.07
C GLY A 35 -27.35 0.19 -3.53
N PRO A 36 -27.32 -0.43 -2.33
CA PRO A 36 -26.08 -0.92 -1.73
C PRO A 36 -25.37 -2.00 -2.58
N SER A 37 -26.11 -2.83 -3.31
CA SER A 37 -25.55 -3.79 -4.27
C SER A 37 -24.83 -3.08 -5.44
N ILE A 38 -25.40 -1.99 -5.96
CA ILE A 38 -24.82 -1.20 -7.04
C ILE A 38 -23.54 -0.50 -6.58
N VAL A 39 -23.51 0.00 -5.34
CA VAL A 39 -22.29 0.57 -4.75
C VAL A 39 -21.19 -0.50 -4.62
N ALA A 40 -21.54 -1.71 -4.20
CA ALA A 40 -20.59 -2.82 -4.14
C ALA A 40 -20.07 -3.19 -5.54
N ASP A 41 -20.94 -3.29 -6.54
CA ASP A 41 -20.56 -3.57 -7.93
C ASP A 41 -19.67 -2.46 -8.51
N LEU A 42 -19.94 -1.19 -8.21
CA LEU A 42 -19.07 -0.05 -8.58
C LEU A 42 -17.69 -0.15 -7.94
N LEU A 43 -17.61 -0.54 -6.66
CA LEU A 43 -16.32 -0.72 -5.98
C LEU A 43 -15.54 -1.91 -6.56
N VAL A 44 -16.23 -3.02 -6.87
CA VAL A 44 -15.64 -4.17 -7.57
C VAL A 44 -15.19 -3.77 -8.98
N GLY A 45 -15.97 -2.95 -9.69
CA GLY A 45 -15.66 -2.40 -10.99
C GLY A 45 -14.44 -1.48 -10.95
N ALA A 46 -14.36 -0.59 -9.96
CA ALA A 46 -13.21 0.27 -9.70
C ALA A 46 -11.96 -0.58 -9.44
N LEU A 47 -12.07 -1.58 -8.58
CA LEU A 47 -10.99 -2.52 -8.28
C LEU A 47 -10.53 -3.26 -9.54
N ARG A 48 -11.46 -3.75 -10.37
CA ARG A 48 -11.12 -4.39 -11.66
C ARG A 48 -10.44 -3.43 -12.62
N ALA A 49 -10.88 -2.17 -12.69
CA ALA A 49 -10.26 -1.14 -13.53
C ALA A 49 -8.82 -0.84 -13.07
N TRP A 50 -8.54 -0.85 -11.77
CA TRP A 50 -7.19 -0.79 -11.23
C TRP A 50 -6.35 -2.03 -11.56
N LEU A 51 -6.95 -3.22 -11.50
CA LEU A 51 -6.27 -4.49 -11.76
C LEU A 51 -6.01 -4.75 -13.25
N ARG A 52 -6.84 -4.20 -14.15
CA ARG A 52 -6.77 -4.37 -15.61
C ARG A 52 -6.99 -3.04 -16.35
N PRO A 53 -6.02 -2.11 -16.32
CA PRO A 53 -6.13 -0.87 -17.07
C PRO A 53 -6.08 -1.15 -18.59
N VAL A 54 -7.17 -0.81 -19.29
CA VAL A 54 -7.24 -0.79 -20.75
C VAL A 54 -6.69 0.56 -21.21
N MET A 55 -5.47 0.58 -21.74
CA MET A 55 -4.80 1.79 -22.23
C MET A 55 -4.48 1.61 -23.72
N PRO A 56 -4.67 2.64 -24.57
CA PRO A 56 -4.20 2.62 -25.96
C PRO A 56 -2.67 2.48 -26.02
N ASP A 57 -2.18 1.89 -27.10
CA ASP A 57 -0.84 1.32 -27.25
C ASP A 57 0.28 2.37 -27.46
N GLU A 58 0.62 3.10 -26.41
CA GLU A 58 1.96 3.71 -26.29
C GLU A 58 2.78 2.88 -25.29
N SER A 59 3.58 1.95 -25.83
CA SER A 59 4.26 0.89 -25.06
C SER A 59 5.13 1.42 -23.90
N ALA A 60 5.76 2.59 -24.07
CA ALA A 60 6.60 3.24 -23.06
C ALA A 60 5.79 3.85 -21.90
N GLU A 61 4.74 4.62 -22.21
CA GLU A 61 3.87 5.22 -21.18
C GLU A 61 3.05 4.14 -20.46
N ARG A 62 2.65 3.08 -21.17
CA ARG A 62 2.02 1.89 -20.58
C ARG A 62 2.95 1.18 -19.60
N ARG A 63 4.23 1.00 -19.94
CA ARG A 63 5.23 0.44 -19.03
C ARG A 63 5.41 1.32 -17.79
N ARG A 64 5.54 2.63 -18.00
CA ARG A 64 5.68 3.61 -16.91
C ARG A 64 4.49 3.53 -15.95
N ARG A 65 3.25 3.67 -16.44
CA ARG A 65 2.02 3.57 -15.61
C ARG A 65 1.91 2.25 -14.86
N ARG A 66 2.33 1.13 -15.46
CA ARG A 66 2.38 -0.17 -14.76
C ARG A 66 3.39 -0.18 -13.61
N MET A 67 4.58 0.40 -13.81
CA MET A 67 5.55 0.55 -12.72
C MET A 67 5.00 1.44 -11.60
N GLN A 68 4.36 2.56 -11.95
CA GLN A 68 3.74 3.46 -10.98
C GLN A 68 2.63 2.78 -10.17
N ALA A 69 1.74 2.05 -10.85
CA ALA A 69 0.71 1.26 -10.21
C ALA A 69 1.32 0.20 -9.28
N SER A 70 2.38 -0.49 -9.72
CA SER A 70 3.02 -1.49 -8.87
C SER A 70 3.64 -0.89 -7.60
N VAL A 71 4.32 0.26 -7.73
CA VAL A 71 4.92 0.95 -6.58
C VAL A 71 3.83 1.43 -5.62
N ALA A 72 2.76 2.03 -6.14
CA ALA A 72 1.63 2.46 -5.33
C ALA A 72 0.95 1.29 -4.60
N THR A 73 0.65 0.20 -5.30
CA THR A 73 0.06 -1.00 -4.70
C THR A 73 0.97 -1.58 -3.62
N THR A 74 2.27 -1.73 -3.90
CA THR A 74 3.21 -2.28 -2.92
C THR A 74 3.31 -1.41 -1.67
N TRP A 75 3.26 -0.09 -1.83
CA TRP A 75 3.23 0.85 -0.72
C TRP A 75 1.95 0.72 0.11
N VAL A 76 0.78 0.67 -0.54
CA VAL A 76 -0.53 0.46 0.12
C VAL A 76 -0.55 -0.87 0.88
N THR A 77 -0.01 -1.94 0.29
CA THR A 77 0.03 -3.27 0.93
C THR A 77 0.96 -3.31 2.13
N TRP A 78 2.09 -2.60 2.06
CA TRP A 78 3.00 -2.45 3.21
C TRP A 78 2.34 -1.68 4.34
N CYS A 79 1.67 -0.57 4.01
CA CYS A 79 0.84 0.18 4.93
C CYS A 79 -0.20 -0.71 5.64
N ALA A 80 -0.96 -1.52 4.90
CA ALA A 80 -1.94 -2.44 5.48
C ALA A 80 -1.30 -3.48 6.41
N ALA A 81 -0.16 -4.06 6.01
CA ALA A 81 0.55 -5.05 6.84
C ALA A 81 1.18 -4.45 8.10
N LEU A 82 1.65 -3.21 8.03
CA LEU A 82 2.19 -2.49 9.18
C LEU A 82 1.13 -2.24 10.24
N TYR A 83 -0.12 -2.04 9.82
CA TYR A 83 -1.24 -1.88 10.74
C TYR A 83 -1.63 -3.21 11.41
N ALA A 84 -1.59 -4.30 10.65
CA ALA A 84 -2.01 -5.62 11.14
C ALA A 84 -1.12 -6.18 12.25
N LEU A 85 0.20 -5.97 12.19
CA LEU A 85 1.16 -6.49 13.16
C LEU A 85 0.95 -6.01 14.61
N PRO A 86 0.94 -4.70 14.92
CA PRO A 86 0.76 -4.22 16.29
C PRO A 86 -0.63 -4.54 16.81
N MET A 87 -1.64 -4.62 15.94
CA MET A 87 -2.98 -5.09 16.32
C MET A 87 -2.96 -6.55 16.76
N LEU A 88 -2.27 -7.42 16.03
CA LEU A 88 -2.14 -8.83 16.41
C LEU A 88 -1.30 -9.02 17.67
N ASP A 89 -0.18 -8.29 17.79
CA ASP A 89 0.66 -8.33 18.99
C ASP A 89 -0.11 -7.88 20.25
N PHE A 90 -0.93 -6.83 20.11
CA PHE A 90 -1.84 -6.40 21.18
C PHE A 90 -2.87 -7.48 21.54
N ILE A 91 -3.56 -8.06 20.55
CA ILE A 91 -4.56 -9.11 20.78
C ILE A 91 -3.93 -10.33 21.47
N LEU A 92 -2.73 -10.74 21.05
CA LEU A 92 -2.02 -11.88 21.63
C LEU A 92 -1.45 -11.59 23.02
N SER A 93 -1.15 -10.33 23.33
CA SER A 93 -0.65 -9.91 24.64
C SER A 93 -1.75 -9.82 25.70
N GLU A 94 -2.99 -9.59 25.28
CA GLU A 94 -4.17 -9.57 26.16
C GLU A 94 -4.72 -10.98 26.45
N ASP A 95 -4.28 -12.01 25.72
CA ASP A 95 -4.75 -13.39 25.91
C ASP A 95 -4.05 -14.03 27.14
N PRO A 96 -4.80 -14.55 28.13
CA PRO A 96 -4.21 -15.18 29.32
C PRO A 96 -3.45 -16.49 29.02
N LEU A 97 -3.63 -17.07 27.83
CA LEU A 97 -2.95 -18.31 27.44
C LEU A 97 -1.52 -18.03 26.95
N PRO A 98 -0.53 -18.84 27.36
CA PRO A 98 0.84 -18.66 26.90
C PRO A 98 0.92 -18.85 25.37
N THR A 99 1.31 -17.79 24.68
CA THR A 99 1.58 -17.84 23.23
C THR A 99 2.78 -18.76 22.99
N PRO A 100 2.69 -19.74 22.06
CA PRO A 100 3.82 -20.62 21.74
C PRO A 100 5.07 -19.84 21.31
N ASP A 101 6.25 -20.26 21.80
CA ASP A 101 7.53 -19.61 21.49
C ASP A 101 7.79 -19.43 19.98
N LEU A 102 7.31 -20.38 19.17
CA LEU A 102 7.42 -20.33 17.71
C LEU A 102 6.65 -19.15 17.12
N VAL A 103 5.43 -18.88 17.61
CA VAL A 103 4.57 -17.78 17.14
C VAL A 103 5.21 -16.44 17.49
N ARG A 104 5.73 -16.31 18.72
CA ARG A 104 6.45 -15.10 19.15
C ARG A 104 7.68 -14.82 18.28
N ARG A 105 8.52 -15.83 18.02
CA ARG A 105 9.67 -15.68 17.10
C ARG A 105 9.25 -15.31 15.67
N LEU A 106 8.15 -15.87 15.17
CA LEU A 106 7.63 -15.52 13.84
C LEU A 106 7.15 -14.07 13.77
N LEU A 107 6.50 -13.58 14.83
CA LEU A 107 6.09 -12.18 14.95
C LEU A 107 7.28 -11.24 15.03
N ASP A 108 8.31 -11.58 15.82
CA ASP A 108 9.57 -10.82 15.90
C ASP A 108 10.21 -10.71 14.51
N VAL A 109 10.35 -11.83 13.79
CA VAL A 109 10.92 -11.86 12.44
C VAL A 109 10.07 -11.03 11.47
N ALA A 110 8.74 -11.12 11.54
CA ALA A 110 7.84 -10.33 10.71
C ALA A 110 7.98 -8.82 11.02
N GLN A 111 8.09 -8.46 12.29
CA GLN A 111 8.29 -7.08 12.72
C GLN A 111 9.63 -6.52 12.23
N TYR A 112 10.74 -7.24 12.41
CA TYR A 112 12.04 -6.83 11.87
C TYR A 112 12.03 -6.73 10.35
N ALA A 113 11.40 -7.67 9.64
CA ALA A 113 11.26 -7.62 8.18
C ALA A 113 10.47 -6.38 7.74
N MET A 114 9.40 -6.03 8.45
CA MET A 114 8.58 -4.85 8.15
C MET A 114 9.31 -3.54 8.42
N TYR A 115 10.13 -3.45 9.48
CA TYR A 115 11.01 -2.30 9.72
C TYR A 115 12.08 -2.18 8.64
N GLY A 116 12.73 -3.28 8.25
CA GLY A 116 13.69 -3.31 7.15
C GLY A 116 13.07 -2.83 5.83
N ALA A 117 11.87 -3.33 5.50
CA ALA A 117 11.11 -2.88 4.34
C ALA A 117 10.75 -1.39 4.42
N GLY A 118 10.42 -0.88 5.61
CA GLY A 118 10.17 0.54 5.84
C GLY A 118 11.37 1.43 5.55
N LEU A 119 12.57 1.03 5.98
CA LEU A 119 13.81 1.75 5.67
C LEU A 119 14.08 1.78 4.17
N ILE A 120 13.84 0.67 3.47
CA ILE A 120 13.98 0.57 2.01
C ILE A 120 13.00 1.53 1.31
N LEU A 121 11.74 1.57 1.75
CA LEU A 121 10.73 2.47 1.22
C LEU A 121 11.05 3.93 1.49
N LEU A 122 11.55 4.25 2.69
CA LEU A 122 12.00 5.60 3.05
C LEU A 122 13.15 6.05 2.15
N ALA A 123 14.15 5.19 1.92
CA ALA A 123 15.24 5.47 0.99
C ALA A 123 14.71 5.72 -0.44
N GLY A 124 13.73 4.95 -0.89
CA GLY A 124 13.05 5.16 -2.18
C GLY A 124 12.29 6.50 -2.25
N ALA A 125 11.59 6.87 -1.20
CA ALA A 125 10.89 8.15 -1.10
C ALA A 125 11.86 9.34 -1.06
N LEU A 126 12.99 9.21 -0.37
CA LEU A 126 14.06 10.20 -0.36
C LEU A 126 14.71 10.36 -1.74
N ALA A 127 14.89 9.25 -2.49
CA ALA A 127 15.38 9.30 -3.86
C ALA A 127 14.41 10.05 -4.79
N LEU A 128 13.10 9.80 -4.66
CA LEU A 128 12.07 10.57 -5.37
C LEU A 128 12.11 12.06 -4.98
N LEU A 129 12.22 12.35 -3.69
CA LEU A 129 12.35 13.72 -3.18
C LEU A 129 13.55 14.44 -3.79
N ALA A 130 14.73 13.82 -3.77
CA ALA A 130 15.96 14.37 -4.33
C ALA A 130 15.89 14.58 -5.86
N GLU A 131 15.09 13.79 -6.57
CA GLU A 131 14.84 14.00 -8.00
C GLU A 131 13.87 15.16 -8.23
N THR A 132 12.79 15.24 -7.46
CA THR A 132 11.77 16.31 -7.55
C THR A 132 12.26 17.67 -7.07
N SER A 133 13.24 17.70 -6.16
CA SER A 133 13.86 18.94 -5.71
C SER A 133 14.65 19.62 -6.82
N ARG A 134 15.24 18.82 -7.73
CA ARG A 134 16.00 19.32 -8.87
C ARG A 134 15.11 19.94 -9.95
N THR A 135 13.85 19.55 -10.04
CA THR A 135 12.89 20.07 -11.02
C THR A 135 12.16 21.33 -10.56
N GLY A 136 12.32 21.75 -9.30
CA GLY A 136 11.79 23.03 -8.78
C GLY A 136 10.27 23.11 -8.61
N ASP A 137 9.54 22.00 -8.77
CA ASP A 137 8.07 22.00 -8.68
C ASP A 137 7.59 21.86 -7.22
N TRP A 138 7.40 23.00 -6.55
CA TRP A 138 6.95 23.05 -5.16
C TRP A 138 5.55 22.43 -4.92
N ALA A 139 4.70 22.35 -5.94
CA ALA A 139 3.37 21.75 -5.81
C ALA A 139 3.44 20.23 -5.59
N ALA A 140 4.52 19.59 -6.05
CA ALA A 140 4.82 18.19 -5.81
C ALA A 140 5.25 17.87 -4.37
N TRP A 141 5.71 18.87 -3.61
CA TRP A 141 6.25 18.70 -2.25
C TRP A 141 5.18 18.65 -1.17
N ARG A 142 4.04 19.32 -1.37
CA ARG A 142 2.95 19.42 -0.39
C ARG A 142 2.55 18.08 0.27
N PRO A 143 2.32 16.99 -0.48
CA PRO A 143 1.93 15.73 0.13
C PRO A 143 3.09 15.02 0.87
N LEU A 144 4.34 15.25 0.47
CA LEU A 144 5.52 14.71 1.16
C LEU A 144 5.83 15.48 2.45
N VAL A 145 5.64 16.80 2.47
CA VAL A 145 5.75 17.60 3.70
C VAL A 145 4.71 17.15 4.74
N ALA A 146 3.54 16.71 4.31
CA ALA A 146 2.53 16.13 5.21
C ALA A 146 2.99 14.82 5.89
N LEU A 147 4.04 14.17 5.39
CA LEU A 147 4.65 12.98 6.03
C LEU A 147 5.70 13.35 7.08
N VAL A 148 6.28 14.54 7.05
CA VAL A 148 7.33 14.95 8.00
C VAL A 148 6.87 14.87 9.47
N PRO A 149 5.65 15.31 9.84
CA PRO A 149 5.16 15.21 11.23
C PRO A 149 5.02 13.78 11.76
N THR A 150 5.08 12.78 10.87
CA THR A 150 4.87 11.37 11.23
C THR A 150 6.17 10.60 11.39
N LEU A 151 7.30 11.12 10.88
CA LEU A 151 8.64 10.58 11.11
C LEU A 151 8.99 10.40 12.60
N PRO A 152 8.61 11.33 13.52
CA PRO A 152 8.78 11.13 14.95
C PRO A 152 8.07 9.87 15.42
N THR A 153 6.86 9.57 14.96
CA THR A 153 6.13 8.35 15.33
C THR A 153 6.90 7.09 14.92
N TRP A 154 7.59 7.09 13.78
CA TRP A 154 8.41 5.95 13.32
C TRP A 154 9.73 5.77 14.05
N LEU A 155 10.37 6.87 14.46
CA LEU A 155 11.63 6.83 15.19
C LEU A 155 11.41 6.61 16.69
N ILE A 156 10.33 7.17 17.22
CA ILE A 156 10.01 7.18 18.64
C ILE A 156 9.19 5.96 19.02
N ALA A 157 8.29 5.42 18.18
CA ALA A 157 7.49 4.24 18.56
C ALA A 157 8.33 2.99 18.86
N PRO A 158 9.36 2.60 18.09
CA PRO A 158 10.20 1.45 18.41
C PRO A 158 11.03 1.68 19.69
N VAL A 159 11.46 2.92 19.90
CA VAL A 159 12.19 3.33 21.12
C VAL A 159 11.25 3.28 22.33
N LEU A 160 10.05 3.85 22.22
CA LEU A 160 9.03 3.76 23.25
C LEU A 160 8.61 2.32 23.51
N LEU A 161 8.44 1.47 22.50
CA LEU A 161 8.17 0.04 22.67
C LEU A 161 9.33 -0.69 23.37
N ALA A 162 10.58 -0.33 23.06
CA ALA A 162 11.76 -0.92 23.73
C ALA A 162 11.94 -0.45 25.18
N PHE A 163 11.42 0.74 25.53
CA PHE A 163 11.56 1.34 26.87
C PHE A 163 10.26 1.34 27.70
N ALA A 164 9.13 0.93 27.12
CA ALA A 164 7.84 0.91 27.79
C ALA A 164 7.65 -0.37 28.61
N SER A 165 8.09 -0.32 29.85
CA SER A 165 7.42 -0.97 30.99
C SER A 165 6.14 -0.21 31.39
N ILE A 166 5.48 0.46 30.44
CA ILE A 166 4.38 1.40 30.68
C ILE A 166 3.06 0.62 30.67
N ASP A 167 2.25 0.85 31.70
CA ASP A 167 0.98 0.18 31.98
C ASP A 167 0.07 -0.04 30.75
N PRO A 168 -0.71 -1.15 30.71
CA PRO A 168 -1.55 -1.54 29.57
C PRO A 168 -2.70 -0.57 29.25
N VAL A 169 -2.92 0.48 30.05
CA VAL A 169 -4.16 1.26 30.08
C VAL A 169 -3.99 2.71 29.61
N SER A 170 -3.18 2.97 28.59
CA SER A 170 -3.44 4.17 27.80
C SER A 170 -4.26 3.81 26.58
N TYR A 171 -5.57 3.69 26.80
CA TYR A 171 -6.60 3.68 25.74
C TYR A 171 -6.38 4.81 24.72
N TRP A 172 -5.76 5.92 25.13
CA TRP A 172 -5.34 7.01 24.26
C TRP A 172 -4.13 6.68 23.39
N VAL A 173 -3.15 5.90 23.87
CA VAL A 173 -2.05 5.36 23.05
C VAL A 173 -2.55 4.30 22.08
N GLY A 174 -3.52 3.47 22.49
CA GLY A 174 -4.24 2.55 21.60
C GLY A 174 -5.06 3.28 20.54
N ALA A 175 -5.87 4.27 20.94
CA ALA A 175 -6.70 5.06 20.02
C ALA A 175 -5.89 5.97 19.09
N LEU A 176 -4.82 6.61 19.57
CA LEU A 176 -3.84 7.31 18.72
C LEU A 176 -3.02 6.33 17.87
N GLY A 177 -2.78 5.12 18.36
CA GLY A 177 -2.19 3.99 17.64
C GLY A 177 -3.14 3.30 16.65
N VAL A 178 -4.43 3.66 16.63
CA VAL A 178 -5.43 3.11 15.70
C VAL A 178 -5.91 4.16 14.70
N LEU A 179 -6.35 5.32 15.19
CA LEU A 179 -6.87 6.42 14.37
C LEU A 179 -5.74 7.25 13.73
N GLY A 180 -4.63 7.44 14.44
CA GLY A 180 -3.43 8.10 13.89
C GLY A 180 -2.87 7.32 12.70
N PRO A 181 -2.67 6.00 12.82
CA PRO A 181 -2.30 5.12 11.72
C PRO A 181 -3.32 5.06 10.61
N ALA A 182 -4.63 4.97 10.84
CA ALA A 182 -5.59 4.95 9.73
C ALA A 182 -5.54 6.24 8.87
N ALA A 183 -5.52 7.42 9.51
CA ALA A 183 -5.38 8.70 8.82
C ALA A 183 -4.00 8.86 8.16
N PHE A 184 -2.94 8.38 8.81
CA PHE A 184 -1.59 8.29 8.29
C PHE A 184 -1.50 7.35 7.09
N LEU A 185 -2.11 6.17 7.13
CA LEU A 185 -2.11 5.17 6.05
C LEU A 185 -2.85 5.73 4.83
N ILE A 186 -3.92 6.49 5.01
CA ILE A 186 -4.60 7.17 3.91
C ILE A 186 -3.72 8.26 3.31
N THR A 187 -3.07 9.10 4.12
CA THR A 187 -2.18 10.15 3.60
C THR A 187 -0.91 9.57 2.97
N VAL A 188 -0.33 8.52 3.56
CA VAL A 188 0.90 7.84 3.14
C VAL A 188 0.69 6.90 1.97
N ALA A 189 -0.46 6.24 1.83
CA ALA A 189 -0.73 5.38 0.69
C ALA A 189 -1.05 6.20 -0.57
N VAL A 190 -1.74 7.34 -0.41
CA VAL A 190 -2.12 8.20 -1.52
C VAL A 190 -0.94 9.07 -1.98
N THR A 191 -0.07 9.51 -1.06
CA THR A 191 1.03 10.44 -1.37
C THR A 191 1.99 9.91 -2.45
N PRO A 192 2.56 8.69 -2.36
CA PRO A 192 3.45 8.15 -3.38
C PRO A 192 2.75 7.98 -4.72
N ALA A 193 1.48 7.54 -4.74
CA ALA A 193 0.72 7.43 -5.98
C ALA A 193 0.54 8.80 -6.66
N VAL A 194 0.22 9.83 -5.88
CA VAL A 194 0.06 11.21 -6.37
C VAL A 194 1.40 11.84 -6.78
N VAL A 195 2.47 11.62 -6.01
CA VAL A 195 3.81 12.14 -6.30
C VAL A 195 4.35 11.48 -7.56
N VAL A 196 4.29 10.15 -7.65
CA VAL A 196 4.81 9.41 -8.79
C VAL A 196 4.04 9.77 -10.08
N THR A 197 2.72 9.98 -10.00
CA THR A 197 1.93 10.42 -11.16
C THR A 197 2.25 11.85 -11.59
N ARG A 198 2.45 12.79 -10.66
CA ARG A 198 2.74 14.21 -10.95
C ARG A 198 4.18 14.46 -11.39
N CYS A 199 5.14 13.84 -10.71
CA CYS A 199 6.56 14.19 -10.83
C CYS A 199 7.28 13.54 -12.01
N ARG A 200 6.65 12.56 -12.67
CA ARG A 200 7.25 11.80 -13.77
C ARG A 200 8.72 11.38 -13.50
N PRO A 201 8.99 10.63 -12.41
CA PRO A 201 10.35 10.26 -12.02
C PRO A 201 11.06 9.47 -13.12
N SER A 202 12.40 9.57 -13.16
CA SER A 202 13.19 8.88 -14.18
C SER A 202 13.03 7.36 -14.11
N ALA A 203 13.26 6.71 -15.24
CA ALA A 203 13.22 5.26 -15.34
C ALA A 203 14.16 4.56 -14.34
N LYS A 204 15.28 5.20 -13.96
CA LYS A 204 16.23 4.66 -12.97
C LYS A 204 15.60 4.57 -11.57
N VAL A 205 14.97 5.65 -11.12
CA VAL A 205 14.31 5.69 -9.81
C VAL A 205 13.10 4.77 -9.79
N LEU A 206 12.30 4.72 -10.86
CA LEU A 206 11.20 3.76 -11.00
C LEU A 206 11.67 2.30 -10.97
N ARG A 207 12.82 1.97 -11.57
CA ARG A 207 13.40 0.63 -11.48
C ARG A 207 13.83 0.28 -10.06
N LEU A 208 14.50 1.21 -9.37
CA LEU A 208 14.93 1.01 -7.99
C LEU A 208 13.71 0.79 -7.07
N LEU A 209 12.64 1.56 -7.25
CA LEU A 209 11.38 1.40 -6.51
C LEU A 209 10.64 0.10 -6.86
N ALA A 210 10.67 -0.32 -8.13
CA ALA A 210 10.05 -1.58 -8.53
C ALA A 210 10.80 -2.79 -7.94
N LEU A 211 12.14 -2.73 -7.90
CA LEU A 211 12.97 -3.77 -7.29
C LEU A 211 12.84 -3.79 -5.76
N SER A 212 12.81 -2.62 -5.12
CA SER A 212 12.58 -2.53 -3.69
C SER A 212 11.21 -3.09 -3.28
N GLY A 213 10.23 -3.00 -4.18
CA GLY A 213 8.93 -3.62 -3.99
C GLY A 213 8.97 -5.14 -3.78
N VAL A 214 10.01 -5.85 -4.23
CA VAL A 214 10.20 -7.29 -3.98
C VAL A 214 10.53 -7.54 -2.51
N ALA A 215 11.44 -6.75 -1.93
CA ALA A 215 11.80 -6.85 -0.51
C ALA A 215 10.58 -6.53 0.39
N VAL A 216 9.78 -5.55 -0.02
CA VAL A 216 8.54 -5.19 0.67
C VAL A 216 7.51 -6.31 0.56
N ALA A 217 7.32 -6.90 -0.62
CA ALA A 217 6.41 -8.03 -0.79
C ALA A 217 6.83 -9.24 0.06
N PHE A 218 8.14 -9.50 0.19
CA PHE A 218 8.65 -10.53 1.08
C PHE A 218 8.27 -10.24 2.54
N ALA A 219 8.53 -9.02 3.03
CA ALA A 219 8.18 -8.62 4.40
C ALA A 219 6.67 -8.75 4.67
N VAL A 220 5.82 -8.24 3.77
CA VAL A 220 4.36 -8.34 3.86
C VAL A 220 3.88 -9.79 3.84
N THR A 221 4.55 -10.67 3.09
CA THR A 221 4.21 -12.10 3.04
C THR A 221 4.60 -12.81 4.33
N THR A 222 5.78 -12.52 4.87
CA THR A 222 6.21 -13.03 6.19
C THR A 222 5.24 -12.61 7.28
N THR A 223 4.76 -11.37 7.25
CA THR A 223 3.69 -10.88 8.13
C THR A 223 2.42 -11.71 7.97
N GLY A 224 1.93 -11.89 6.74
CA GLY A 224 0.73 -12.71 6.50
C GLY A 224 0.87 -14.13 7.03
N ILE A 225 2.04 -14.77 6.86
CA ILE A 225 2.33 -16.11 7.40
C ILE A 225 2.28 -16.10 8.93
N ALA A 226 2.91 -15.12 9.57
CA ALA A 226 2.86 -14.99 11.04
C ALA A 226 1.43 -14.78 11.55
N CYS A 227 0.61 -14.00 10.83
CA CYS A 227 -0.81 -13.79 11.15
C CYS A 227 -1.60 -15.10 11.06
N VAL A 228 -1.41 -15.88 9.99
CA VAL A 228 -2.05 -17.19 9.82
C VAL A 228 -1.64 -18.15 10.93
N ALA A 229 -0.34 -18.22 11.24
CA ALA A 229 0.19 -19.11 12.28
C ALA A 229 -0.36 -18.76 13.66
N ALA A 230 -0.41 -17.47 14.01
CA ALA A 230 -1.01 -17.00 15.26
C ALA A 230 -2.49 -17.37 15.36
N LEU A 231 -3.24 -17.21 14.26
CA LEU A 231 -4.67 -17.54 14.23
C LEU A 231 -4.94 -19.04 14.37
N VAL A 232 -4.19 -19.88 13.65
CA VAL A 232 -4.36 -21.34 13.70
C VAL A 232 -4.07 -21.88 15.11
N MET A 233 -3.16 -21.23 15.85
CA MET A 233 -2.79 -21.62 17.20
C MET A 233 -3.66 -21.00 18.29
N ASN A 234 -4.44 -19.95 17.99
CA ASN A 234 -5.38 -19.36 18.93
C ASN A 234 -6.81 -19.88 18.69
N THR A 235 -7.28 -20.77 19.56
CA THR A 235 -8.60 -21.42 19.45
C THR A 235 -9.73 -20.66 20.17
N ALA A 236 -9.47 -19.49 20.76
CA ALA A 236 -10.50 -18.75 21.48
C ALA A 236 -11.50 -18.07 20.51
N GLU A 237 -12.80 -18.35 20.67
CA GLU A 237 -13.87 -17.86 19.78
C GLU A 237 -13.94 -16.32 19.69
N ALA A 238 -13.67 -15.62 20.80
CA ALA A 238 -13.69 -14.15 20.84
C ALA A 238 -12.54 -13.53 20.03
N ALA A 239 -11.37 -14.17 20.02
CA ALA A 239 -10.22 -13.72 19.24
C ALA A 239 -10.47 -13.91 17.72
N GLN A 240 -11.21 -14.95 17.32
CA GLN A 240 -11.49 -15.25 15.90
C GLN A 240 -12.31 -14.16 15.19
N LEU A 241 -13.29 -13.54 15.86
CA LEU A 241 -14.13 -12.49 15.25
C LEU A 241 -13.34 -11.25 14.82
N VAL A 242 -12.29 -10.89 15.57
CA VAL A 242 -11.45 -9.71 15.30
C VAL A 242 -10.26 -10.05 14.40
N THR A 243 -9.70 -11.25 14.53
CA THR A 243 -8.52 -11.69 13.78
C THR A 243 -8.83 -12.11 12.34
N MET A 244 -10.04 -12.61 12.04
CA MET A 244 -10.43 -13.00 10.68
C MET A 244 -10.41 -11.84 9.66
N PRO A 245 -10.94 -10.64 9.95
CA PRO A 245 -10.77 -9.49 9.07
C PRO A 245 -9.31 -9.08 8.87
N ILE A 246 -8.50 -9.11 9.93
CA ILE A 246 -7.06 -8.77 9.87
C ILE A 246 -6.33 -9.78 8.98
N LEU A 247 -6.67 -11.06 9.10
CA LEU A 247 -6.15 -12.13 8.24
C LEU A 247 -6.53 -11.90 6.77
N ALA A 248 -7.81 -11.63 6.50
CA ALA A 248 -8.29 -11.39 5.15
C ALA A 248 -7.56 -10.21 4.50
N VAL A 249 -7.38 -9.12 5.24
CA VAL A 249 -6.63 -7.94 4.78
C VAL A 249 -5.16 -8.25 4.56
N THR A 250 -4.50 -8.95 5.47
CA THR A 250 -3.07 -9.29 5.33
C THR A 250 -2.83 -10.26 4.18
N VAL A 251 -3.64 -11.31 4.02
CA VAL A 251 -3.55 -12.25 2.90
C VAL A 251 -3.80 -11.53 1.57
N ALA A 252 -4.81 -10.67 1.50
CA ALA A 252 -5.07 -9.86 0.32
C ALA A 252 -3.88 -8.92 0.01
N ALA A 253 -3.30 -8.30 1.04
CA ALA A 253 -2.14 -7.42 0.91
C ALA A 253 -0.90 -8.18 0.45
N SER A 254 -0.59 -9.35 1.00
CA SER A 254 0.53 -10.20 0.58
C SER A 254 0.37 -10.65 -0.87
N THR A 255 -0.83 -11.09 -1.24
CA THR A 255 -1.11 -11.52 -2.62
C THR A 255 -0.96 -10.35 -3.60
N ALA A 256 -1.52 -9.19 -3.26
CA ALA A 256 -1.38 -7.99 -4.07
C ALA A 256 0.09 -7.55 -4.18
N ALA A 257 0.85 -7.58 -3.09
CA ALA A 257 2.28 -7.22 -3.08
C ALA A 257 3.12 -8.17 -3.94
N LEU A 258 2.89 -9.48 -3.86
CA LEU A 258 3.59 -10.49 -4.66
C LEU A 258 3.29 -10.35 -6.16
N VAL A 259 2.00 -10.23 -6.52
CA VAL A 259 1.59 -10.06 -7.93
C VAL A 259 2.10 -8.73 -8.48
N SER A 260 2.03 -7.66 -7.68
CA SER A 260 2.50 -6.32 -8.05
C SER A 260 4.01 -6.30 -8.26
N SER A 261 4.78 -6.77 -7.28
CA SER A 261 6.25 -6.79 -7.32
C SER A 261 6.78 -7.67 -8.46
N GLY A 262 6.19 -8.84 -8.70
CA GLY A 262 6.57 -9.70 -9.83
C GLY A 262 6.37 -9.03 -11.18
N ARG A 263 5.25 -8.31 -11.35
CA ARG A 263 4.98 -7.54 -12.58
C ARG A 263 5.92 -6.34 -12.71
N GLY A 264 6.18 -5.62 -11.63
CA GLY A 264 7.10 -4.48 -11.57
C GLY A 264 8.55 -4.87 -11.89
N ALA A 265 9.04 -5.94 -11.25
CA ALA A 265 10.38 -6.47 -11.47
C ALA A 265 10.59 -6.95 -12.91
N LYS A 266 9.61 -7.68 -13.47
CA LYS A 266 9.65 -8.10 -14.88
C LYS A 266 9.73 -6.91 -15.82
N ALA A 267 8.96 -5.85 -15.57
CA ALA A 267 8.99 -4.63 -16.36
C ALA A 267 10.33 -3.87 -16.20
N ALA A 268 10.94 -3.90 -15.01
CA ALA A 268 12.20 -3.24 -14.72
C ALA A 268 13.41 -3.93 -15.36
N LEU A 269 13.41 -5.27 -15.39
CA LEU A 269 14.51 -6.10 -15.91
C LEU A 269 14.56 -6.16 -17.43
N HIS A 270 13.46 -5.87 -18.12
CA HIS A 270 13.40 -5.95 -19.57
C HIS A 270 14.08 -4.71 -20.18
N ARG A 271 15.42 -4.81 -20.38
CA ARG A 271 16.27 -3.81 -21.05
C ARG A 271 15.71 -3.49 -22.43
N GLU A 272 15.67 -2.21 -22.77
CA GLU A 272 15.55 -1.79 -24.16
C GLU A 272 16.77 -2.38 -24.89
N HIS A 273 16.53 -3.27 -25.85
CA HIS A 273 17.52 -3.46 -26.90
C HIS A 273 17.66 -2.10 -27.59
N PRO A 274 18.88 -1.55 -27.72
CA PRO A 274 19.06 -0.40 -28.58
C PRO A 274 18.51 -0.82 -29.94
N VAL A 275 17.54 -0.06 -30.43
CA VAL A 275 17.20 -0.13 -31.85
C VAL A 275 18.45 0.42 -32.53
N ASP A 276 19.28 -0.48 -33.05
CA ASP A 276 20.34 -0.12 -33.98
C ASP A 276 19.63 0.56 -35.15
N LEU A 277 19.69 1.89 -35.15
CA LEU A 277 19.37 2.69 -36.30
C LEU A 277 20.49 2.49 -37.30
N ASP A 278 20.47 1.34 -38.00
CA ASP A 278 21.12 1.21 -39.29
C ASP A 278 20.36 2.11 -40.27
N VAL A 279 20.65 3.41 -40.19
CA VAL A 279 20.43 4.34 -41.28
C VAL A 279 21.58 4.10 -42.25
N THR A 280 21.41 3.09 -43.09
CA THR A 280 22.14 3.02 -44.36
C THR A 280 21.69 4.22 -45.20
N CYS A 281 22.58 5.19 -45.36
CA CYS A 281 22.50 6.17 -46.42
C CYS A 281 22.58 5.44 -47.77
N GLU A 282 21.55 5.57 -48.59
CA GLU A 282 21.64 5.54 -50.05
C GLU A 282 20.82 6.70 -50.63
#